data_AF-A0A6M1PDG6-F1
#
_entry.id   AF-A0A6M1PDG6-F1
#
_cell.length_a   1.000
_cell.length_b   1.000
_cell.length_c   1.000
_cell.angle_alpha   90.00
_cell.angle_beta   90.00
_cell.angle_gamma   90.00
#
_symmetry.space_group_name_H-M   'P 1'
#
loop_
_entity.id
_entity.type
_entity.pdbx_description
1 polymer ?
#
loop_
_entity_poly.entity_id
_entity_poly.type
_entity_poly.pdbx_seq_one_letter_code
_entity_poly.pdbx_strand_id
1 'polypeptide(L)' 'MIYIKPPLGLTPRFIVEERRIDEIKAAVTRYFDAGRKVPADWIAEYNELVERKGHEE' A
#
# COMPACT_ATOMS: atom_id res chain seq x y z
N MET A 1 -40.19 12.81 0.08
CA MET A 1 -39.02 12.71 0.97
C MET A 1 -37.78 12.83 0.12
N ILE A 2 -36.95 13.85 0.34
CA ILE A 2 -35.70 14.05 -0.40
C ILE A 2 -34.61 13.30 0.39
N TYR A 3 -34.09 12.21 -0.15
CA TYR A 3 -33.00 11.47 0.50
C TYR A 3 -31.66 12.15 0.19
N ILE A 4 -31.08 12.82 1.18
CA ILE A 4 -29.75 13.42 1.07
C ILE A 4 -28.73 12.36 1.48
N LYS A 5 -27.90 11.91 0.54
CA LYS A 5 -26.82 10.96 0.83
C LYS A 5 -25.83 11.62 1.80
N PRO A 6 -25.44 10.97 2.90
CA PRO A 6 -24.45 11.52 3.80
C PRO A 6 -23.11 11.74 3.08
N PRO A 7 -22.29 12.69 3.55
CA PRO A 7 -20.96 12.91 2.99
C PRO A 7 -20.13 11.62 3.09
N LEU A 8 -19.33 11.37 2.05
CA LEU A 8 -18.47 10.20 1.98
C LEU A 8 -17.37 10.31 3.06
N GLY A 9 -17.18 9.26 3.85
CA GLY A 9 -16.07 9.16 4.78
C GLY A 9 -14.72 8.92 4.09
N LEU A 10 -13.65 8.95 4.86
CA LEU A 10 -12.30 8.62 4.37
C LEU A 10 -12.15 7.11 4.15
N THR A 11 -11.36 6.73 3.14
CA THR A 11 -10.93 5.35 2.96
C THR A 11 -10.18 4.90 4.22
N PRO A 12 -10.52 3.75 4.81
CA PRO A 12 -9.79 3.20 5.93
C PRO A 12 -8.30 3.05 5.63
N ARG A 13 -7.46 3.37 6.62
CA ARG A 13 -6.00 3.34 6.51
C ARG A 13 -5.48 1.98 6.05
N PHE A 14 -6.01 0.89 6.61
CA PHE A 14 -5.58 -0.47 6.24
C PHE A 14 -5.72 -0.73 4.74
N ILE A 15 -6.82 -0.28 4.10
CA ILE A 15 -7.04 -0.47 2.65
C ILE A 15 -5.96 0.27 1.84
N VAL A 16 -5.59 1.48 2.26
CA VAL A 16 -4.54 2.26 1.60
C VAL A 16 -3.19 1.55 1.75
N GLU A 17 -2.90 1.03 2.94
CA GLU A 17 -1.67 0.30 3.23
C GLU A 17 -1.58 -1.03 2.47
N GLU A 18 -2.69 -1.79 2.35
CA GLU A 18 -2.71 -3.02 1.53
C GLU A 18 -2.40 -2.72 0.06
N ARG A 19 -3.08 -1.72 -0.51
CA ARG A 19 -2.85 -1.29 -1.90
C ARG A 19 -1.41 -0.85 -2.09
N ARG A 20 -0.85 -0.15 -1.11
CA ARG A 20 0.54 0.33 -1.17
C ARG A 20 1.54 -0.82 -1.17
N ILE A 21 1.32 -1.84 -0.34
CA ILE A 21 2.13 -3.07 -0.36
C ILE A 21 2.12 -3.71 -1.75
N ASP A 22 0.95 -3.85 -2.36
CA ASP A 22 0.81 -4.47 -3.69
C ASP A 22 1.47 -3.63 -4.79
N GLU A 23 1.35 -2.30 -4.72
CA GLU A 23 2.06 -1.37 -5.62
C GLU A 23 3.58 -1.53 -5.53
N ILE A 24 4.12 -1.61 -4.31
CA ILE A 24 5.56 -1.79 -4.10
C ILE A 24 6.02 -3.12 -4.68
N LYS A 25 5.31 -4.22 -4.38
CA LYS A 25 5.63 -5.55 -4.94
C LYS A 25 5.68 -5.50 -6.47
N ALA A 26 4.64 -4.95 -7.10
CA ALA A 26 4.57 -4.85 -8.55
C ALA A 26 5.70 -3.97 -9.13
N ALA A 27 6.06 -2.87 -8.47
CA ALA A 27 7.14 -1.99 -8.90
C ALA A 27 8.51 -2.68 -8.78
N VAL A 28 8.75 -3.39 -7.67
CA VAL A 28 9.96 -4.19 -7.45
C VAL A 28 10.11 -5.25 -8.54
N THR A 29 9.05 -6.02 -8.84
CA THR A 29 9.07 -7.03 -9.91
C THR A 29 9.42 -6.40 -11.26
N ARG A 30 8.77 -5.30 -11.65
CA ARG A 30 9.10 -4.61 -12.92
C ARG A 30 10.55 -4.15 -13.00
N TYR A 31 11.12 -3.64 -11.90
CA TYR A 31 12.51 -3.21 -11.86
C TYR A 31 13.47 -4.39 -11.95
N PHE A 32 13.16 -5.46 -11.23
CA PHE A 32 13.91 -6.70 -11.26
C PHE A 32 13.94 -7.30 -12.68
N ASP A 33 12.77 -7.42 -13.33
CA ASP A 33 12.65 -7.93 -14.69
C ASP A 33 13.40 -7.07 -15.72
N ALA A 34 13.46 -5.76 -15.50
CA ALA A 34 14.22 -4.83 -16.33
C ALA A 34 15.73 -4.82 -16.03
N GLY A 35 16.22 -5.66 -15.11
CA GLY A 35 17.62 -5.69 -14.68
C GLY A 35 18.07 -4.39 -13.99
N ARG A 36 17.12 -3.64 -13.42
CA ARG A 36 17.39 -2.35 -12.77
C ARG A 36 17.54 -2.53 -11.25
N LYS A 37 18.39 -1.67 -10.67
CA LYS A 37 18.51 -1.57 -9.22
C LYS A 37 17.18 -1.11 -8.62
N VAL A 38 16.64 -1.92 -7.73
CA VAL A 38 15.46 -1.57 -6.93
C VAL A 38 15.86 -0.49 -5.90
N PRO A 39 15.10 0.61 -5.78
CA PRO A 39 15.34 1.61 -4.74
C PRO A 39 15.21 1.02 -3.33
N ALA A 40 16.18 1.32 -2.46
CA ALA A 40 16.19 0.82 -1.08
C ALA A 40 15.00 1.35 -0.26
N ASP A 41 14.55 2.58 -0.53
CA ASP A 41 13.42 3.20 0.15
C ASP A 41 12.11 2.43 -0.06
N TRP A 42 11.94 1.80 -1.24
CA TRP A 42 10.75 0.97 -1.51
C TRP A 42 10.74 -0.29 -0.66
N ILE A 43 11.92 -0.90 -0.49
CA ILE A 43 12.07 -2.09 0.37
C ILE A 43 11.87 -1.71 1.84
N ALA A 44 12.39 -0.56 2.27
CA ALA A 44 12.17 -0.04 3.61
C ALA A 44 10.67 0.22 3.87
N GLU A 45 9.99 0.90 2.94
CA GLU A 45 8.54 1.16 3.03
C GLU A 45 7.74 -0.14 3.09
N TYR A 46 8.07 -1.14 2.26
CA TYR A 46 7.44 -2.45 2.32
C TYR A 46 7.60 -3.13 3.68
N ASN A 47 8.83 -3.14 4.22
CA ASN A 47 9.10 -3.75 5.52
C ASN A 47 8.33 -3.06 6.63
N GLU A 48 8.29 -1.72 6.64
CA GLU A 48 7.54 -0.93 7.62
C GLU A 48 6.02 -1.23 7.56
N LEU A 49 5.45 -1.35 6.36
CA LEU A 49 4.04 -1.67 6.17
C LEU A 49 3.69 -3.09 6.61
N VAL A 50 4.57 -4.06 6.34
CA VAL A 50 4.38 -5.46 6.74
C VAL A 50 4.55 -5.64 8.24
N GLU A 51 5.55 -5.00 8.84
CA GLU A 51 5.78 -5.02 10.30
C GLU A 51 4.57 -4.44 11.03
N ARG A 52 4.05 -3.30 10.58
CA ARG A 52 2.85 -2.68 11.14
C ARG A 52 1.64 -3.63 11.10
N LYS A 53 1.43 -4.32 9.98
CA LYS A 53 0.37 -5.33 9.87
C LYS A 53 0.57 -6.52 10.80
N GLY A 54 1.81 -7.01 10.96
CA GLY A 54 2.12 -8.13 11.84
C GLY A 54 1.98 -7.83 13.33
N HIS A 55 1.90 -6.56 13.72
CA HIS A 55 1.60 -6.12 15.10
C HIS A 55 0.11 -5.97 15.40
N GLU A 56 -0.77 -6.10 14.38
CA GLU A 56 -2.23 -5.99 14.51
C GLU A 56 -2.94 -7.35 14.63
N GLU A 57 -2.20 -8.47 14.50
CA GLU A 57 -2.65 -9.86 14.73
C GLU A 57 -2.31 -10.37 16.15
#